data_AF-A0A6J5UQP7-F1
#
_entry.id   AF-A0A6J5UQP7-F1
#
_cell.length_a   1.000
_cell.length_b   1.000
_cell.length_c   1.000
_cell.angle_alpha   90.00
_cell.angle_beta   90.00
_cell.angle_gamma   90.00
#
_symmetry.space_group_name_H-M   'P 1'
#
loop_
_entity.id
_entity.type
_entity.pdbx_description
1 polymer ?
#
loop_
_entity_poly.entity_id
_entity_poly.type
_entity_poly.pdbx_seq_one_letter_code
_entity_poly.pdbx_strand_id
1 'polypeptide(L)'
;MDNDDDEVHDLVDTAGLQWKTMVEDIYLKQGKFQKCLVVCDVESNNKVSMGLGLLLSQLSEEPWNGKVITYNENPRLVSIQGDDLKSKYKFMTTKLDPWDVEVNFEKVLDLILKLAVNENLKSKQMIERVYVFTPSSEAYNRWETSDFEAMQRKFKEKG
;
A
#
# COMPACT_ATOMS: atom_id res chain seq x y z
N MET A 1 20.01 -35.07 5.43
CA MET A 1 19.11 -34.44 4.43
C MET A 1 18.79 -33.05 4.97
N ASP A 2 19.81 -32.30 5.36
CA ASP A 2 19.69 -31.16 6.28
C ASP A 2 20.32 -29.87 5.74
N ASN A 3 20.83 -29.89 4.49
CA ASN A 3 21.51 -28.73 3.90
C ASN A 3 20.55 -27.76 3.19
N ASP A 4 19.41 -28.24 2.69
CA ASP A 4 18.50 -27.43 1.87
C ASP A 4 17.72 -26.42 2.72
N ASP A 5 17.38 -26.76 3.98
CA ASP A 5 16.66 -25.86 4.88
C ASP A 5 17.55 -24.73 5.41
N ASP A 6 18.83 -25.01 5.68
CA ASP A 6 19.82 -24.02 6.10
C ASP A 6 20.14 -23.02 4.97
N GLU A 7 20.27 -23.50 3.73
CA GLU A 7 20.53 -22.64 2.56
C GLU A 7 19.34 -21.71 2.25
N VAL A 8 18.10 -22.21 2.36
CA VAL A 8 16.89 -21.39 2.19
C VAL A 8 16.75 -20.36 3.32
N HIS A 9 17.14 -20.71 4.54
CA HIS A 9 17.17 -19.77 5.66
C HIS A 9 18.14 -18.61 5.40
N ASP A 10 19.37 -18.91 5.01
CA ASP A 10 20.41 -17.91 4.72
C ASP A 10 20.04 -16.96 3.58
N LEU A 11 19.35 -17.46 2.55
CA LEU A 11 18.87 -16.64 1.44
C LEU A 11 17.78 -15.65 1.88
N VAL A 12 16.87 -16.07 2.75
CA VAL A 12 15.79 -15.21 3.27
C VAL A 12 16.35 -14.11 4.17
N ASP A 13 17.33 -14.44 5.01
CA ASP A 13 18.00 -13.47 5.88
C ASP A 13 18.80 -12.45 5.06
N THR A 14 19.53 -12.92 4.04
CA THR A 14 20.26 -12.06 3.11
C THR A 14 19.32 -11.09 2.40
N ALA A 15 18.18 -11.58 1.89
CA ALA A 15 17.18 -10.73 1.25
C ALA A 15 16.57 -9.70 2.22
N GLY A 16 16.34 -10.10 3.47
CA GLY A 16 15.87 -9.19 4.53
C GLY A 16 16.86 -8.06 4.83
N LEU A 17 18.16 -8.37 4.92
CA LEU A 17 19.22 -7.38 5.12
C LEU A 17 19.37 -6.43 3.93
N GLN A 18 19.30 -6.96 2.70
CA GLN A 18 19.34 -6.15 1.48
C GLN A 18 18.15 -5.20 1.41
N TRP A 19 16.94 -5.68 1.71
CA TRP A 19 15.73 -4.86 1.77
C TRP A 19 15.87 -3.73 2.79
N LYS A 20 16.28 -4.06 4.02
CA LYS A 20 16.47 -3.07 5.08
C LYS A 20 17.46 -1.99 4.66
N THR A 21 18.60 -2.39 4.11
CA THR A 21 19.65 -1.48 3.62
C THR A 21 19.11 -0.56 2.53
N MET A 22 18.34 -1.08 1.57
CA MET A 22 17.74 -0.29 0.50
C MET A 22 16.74 0.74 1.04
N VAL A 23 15.85 0.35 1.95
CA VAL A 23 14.86 1.26 2.54
C VAL A 23 15.54 2.36 3.35
N GLU A 24 16.56 2.01 4.15
CA GLU A 24 17.35 2.98 4.91
C GLU A 24 18.09 3.96 3.99
N ASP A 25 18.73 3.47 2.93
CA ASP A 25 19.44 4.33 1.97
C ASP A 25 18.50 5.31 1.27
N ILE A 26 17.31 4.86 0.84
CA ILE A 26 16.29 5.74 0.24
C ILE A 26 15.84 6.78 1.26
N TYR A 27 15.55 6.37 2.49
CA TYR A 27 15.15 7.30 3.54
C TYR A 27 16.22 8.34 3.84
N LEU A 28 17.49 7.94 3.92
CA LEU A 28 18.60 8.86 4.19
C LEU A 28 18.83 9.85 3.05
N LYS A 29 18.62 9.44 1.79
CA LYS A 29 18.83 10.28 0.60
C LYS A 29 17.63 11.15 0.24
N GLN A 30 16.41 10.65 0.40
CA GLN A 30 15.18 11.27 -0.12
C GLN A 30 14.18 11.63 0.98
N GLY A 31 14.36 11.15 2.21
CA GLY A 31 13.41 11.31 3.30
C GLY A 31 12.20 10.38 3.16
N LYS A 32 11.12 10.74 3.86
CA LYS A 32 9.82 10.07 3.71
C LYS A 32 9.12 10.53 2.43
N PHE A 33 8.36 9.63 1.82
CA PHE A 33 7.47 9.97 0.73
C PHE A 33 6.26 10.72 1.28
N GLN A 34 6.17 12.00 0.90
CA GLN A 34 5.16 12.89 1.40
C GLN A 34 3.81 12.61 0.75
N LYS A 35 2.76 12.57 1.58
CA LYS A 35 1.36 12.60 1.16
C LYS A 35 1.01 11.54 0.11
N CYS A 36 1.58 10.35 0.23
CA CYS A 36 1.30 9.22 -0.66
C CYS A 36 0.71 8.01 0.07
N LEU A 37 -0.20 7.33 -0.63
CA LEU A 37 -0.76 6.05 -0.23
C LEU A 37 -0.73 5.09 -1.41
N VAL A 38 -0.67 3.80 -1.14
CA VAL A 38 -0.64 2.77 -2.18
C VAL A 38 -1.87 1.88 -2.10
N VAL A 39 -2.46 1.60 -3.26
CA VAL A 39 -3.41 0.51 -3.46
C VAL A 39 -2.61 -0.70 -3.92
N CYS A 40 -2.58 -1.72 -3.08
CA CYS A 40 -1.74 -2.90 -3.27
C CYS A 40 -2.57 -4.03 -3.89
N ASP A 41 -2.23 -4.36 -5.13
CA ASP A 41 -2.65 -5.57 -5.80
C ASP A 41 -1.75 -6.73 -5.35
N VAL A 42 -2.37 -7.77 -4.81
CA VAL A 42 -1.69 -8.95 -4.25
C VAL A 42 -2.10 -10.21 -5.02
N GLU A 43 -2.52 -10.06 -6.27
CA GLU A 43 -2.62 -11.20 -7.18
C GLU A 43 -1.32 -12.01 -7.13
N SER A 44 -1.49 -13.33 -6.98
CA SER A 44 -0.46 -14.29 -6.57
C SER A 44 0.85 -14.28 -7.38
N ASN A 45 0.88 -13.63 -8.54
CA ASN A 45 2.04 -13.53 -9.42
C ASN A 45 2.72 -12.16 -9.44
N ASN A 46 2.17 -11.13 -8.78
CA ASN A 46 2.73 -9.78 -8.85
C ASN A 46 3.61 -9.42 -7.65
N LYS A 47 4.73 -10.14 -7.52
CA LYS A 47 5.76 -9.88 -6.49
C LYS A 47 6.33 -8.46 -6.56
N VAL A 48 6.33 -7.84 -7.74
CA VAL A 48 6.80 -6.46 -7.95
C VAL A 48 5.84 -5.47 -7.29
N SER A 49 4.53 -5.58 -7.53
CA SER A 49 3.52 -4.75 -6.86
C SER A 49 3.58 -4.87 -5.34
N MET A 50 3.76 -6.10 -4.83
CA MET A 50 3.94 -6.31 -3.39
C MET A 50 5.17 -5.60 -2.84
N GLY A 51 6.32 -5.73 -3.52
CA GLY A 51 7.55 -5.04 -3.13
C GLY A 51 7.37 -3.52 -3.14
N LEU A 52 6.83 -2.95 -4.22
CA LEU A 52 6.59 -1.51 -4.32
C LEU A 52 5.58 -1.01 -3.29
N GLY A 53 4.51 -1.79 -3.02
CA GLY A 53 3.53 -1.49 -1.99
C GLY A 53 4.15 -1.48 -0.60
N LEU A 54 4.99 -2.47 -0.29
CA LEU A 54 5.71 -2.52 0.98
C LEU A 54 6.68 -1.34 1.12
N LEU A 55 7.43 -1.02 0.07
CA LEU A 55 8.38 0.10 0.06
C LEU A 55 7.68 1.44 0.32
N LEU A 56 6.63 1.75 -0.44
CA LEU A 56 5.85 2.97 -0.26
C LEU A 56 5.27 3.03 1.15
N SER A 57 4.67 1.94 1.65
CA SER A 57 4.08 1.94 3.00
C SER A 57 5.11 2.25 4.09
N GLN A 58 6.33 1.71 3.99
CA GLN A 58 7.40 1.93 4.97
C GLN A 58 7.96 3.36 4.92
N LEU A 59 7.96 3.97 3.74
CA LEU A 59 8.48 5.31 3.50
C LEU A 59 7.40 6.40 3.54
N SER A 60 6.11 6.08 3.62
CA SER A 60 5.05 7.08 3.82
C SER A 60 5.17 7.78 5.18
N GLU A 61 4.73 9.03 5.25
CA GLU A 61 4.65 9.81 6.49
C GLU A 61 3.47 9.39 7.37
N GLU A 62 3.56 9.66 8.68
CA GLU A 62 2.41 9.55 9.58
C GLU A 62 1.30 10.54 9.18
N PRO A 63 0.02 10.16 9.28
CA PRO A 63 -0.51 8.91 9.85
C PRO A 63 -0.59 7.73 8.86
N TRP A 64 -0.07 7.87 7.65
CA TRP A 64 -0.24 6.89 6.57
C TRP A 64 0.86 5.81 6.57
N ASN A 65 1.91 5.99 7.38
CA ASN A 65 3.00 5.05 7.50
C ASN A 65 2.50 3.63 7.83
N GLY A 66 3.10 2.64 7.16
CA GLY A 66 2.81 1.22 7.30
C GLY A 66 1.45 0.80 6.76
N LYS A 67 0.67 1.70 6.14
CA LYS A 67 -0.69 1.41 5.65
C LYS A 67 -0.72 1.22 4.14
N VAL A 68 -1.60 0.33 3.70
CA VAL A 68 -1.94 0.09 2.29
C VAL A 68 -3.45 -0.05 2.16
N ILE A 69 -3.98 0.23 0.97
CA ILE A 69 -5.37 -0.11 0.63
C ILE A 69 -5.36 -1.39 -0.22
N THR A 70 -6.26 -2.33 0.05
CA THR A 70 -6.40 -3.54 -0.78
C THR A 70 -6.97 -3.23 -2.16
N TYR A 71 -6.46 -3.87 -3.20
CA TYR A 71 -7.01 -3.81 -4.55
C TYR A 71 -8.15 -4.85 -4.69
N ASN A 72 -9.40 -4.42 -4.48
CA ASN A 72 -10.63 -5.20 -4.70
C ASN A 72 -11.88 -4.28 -4.68
N GLU A 73 -13.07 -4.82 -4.98
CA GLU A 73 -14.34 -4.05 -5.03
C GLU A 73 -14.73 -3.51 -3.65
N ASN A 74 -14.24 -4.15 -2.59
CA ASN A 74 -14.51 -3.79 -1.20
C ASN A 74 -13.21 -3.47 -0.47
N PRO A 75 -12.53 -2.37 -0.85
CA PRO A 75 -11.20 -2.06 -0.38
C PRO A 75 -11.20 -1.88 1.13
N ARG A 76 -10.05 -2.18 1.75
CA ARG A 76 -9.79 -1.97 3.17
C ARG A 76 -8.46 -1.26 3.34
N LEU A 77 -8.42 -0.30 4.26
CA LEU A 77 -7.17 0.28 4.74
C LEU A 77 -6.57 -0.67 5.78
N VAL A 78 -5.37 -1.19 5.50
CA VAL A 78 -4.71 -2.22 6.31
C VAL A 78 -3.34 -1.71 6.74
N SER A 79 -3.06 -1.81 8.04
CA SER A 79 -1.71 -1.64 8.57
C SER A 79 -0.94 -2.95 8.44
N ILE A 80 0.14 -2.96 7.66
CA ILE A 80 0.99 -4.15 7.49
C ILE A 80 1.63 -4.51 8.83
N GLN A 81 1.54 -5.78 9.21
CA GLN A 81 2.13 -6.32 10.45
C GLN A 81 3.34 -7.20 10.13
N GLY A 82 4.26 -7.32 11.10
CA GLY A 82 5.48 -8.13 11.01
C GLY A 82 6.73 -7.30 11.25
N ASP A 83 7.76 -7.95 11.79
CA ASP A 83 9.01 -7.29 12.20
C ASP A 83 10.08 -7.35 11.09
N ASP A 84 10.04 -8.39 10.26
CA ASP A 84 11.00 -8.66 9.20
C ASP A 84 10.32 -8.74 7.82
N LEU A 85 11.12 -8.83 6.76
CA LEU A 85 10.61 -8.91 5.39
C LEU A 85 9.71 -10.13 5.18
N LYS A 86 10.09 -11.29 5.75
CA LYS A 86 9.39 -12.57 5.58
C LYS A 86 7.99 -12.53 6.19
N SER A 87 7.88 -12.03 7.42
CA SER A 87 6.62 -11.89 8.16
C SER A 87 5.72 -10.83 7.54
N LYS A 88 6.25 -9.70 7.06
CA LYS A 88 5.47 -8.70 6.31
C LYS A 88 4.97 -9.23 4.98
N TYR A 89 5.81 -9.93 4.22
CA TYR A 89 5.39 -10.59 2.98
C TYR A 89 4.29 -11.62 3.24
N LYS A 90 4.47 -12.48 4.26
CA LYS A 90 3.44 -13.45 4.69
C LYS A 90 2.15 -12.78 5.13
N PHE A 91 2.22 -11.65 5.84
CA PHE A 91 1.03 -10.89 6.20
C PHE A 91 0.31 -10.41 4.94
N MET A 92 1.03 -9.80 3.99
CA MET A 92 0.45 -9.29 2.76
C MET A 92 -0.22 -10.40 1.94
N THR A 93 0.46 -11.52 1.69
CA THR A 93 -0.11 -12.64 0.91
C THR A 93 -1.29 -13.33 1.59
N THR A 94 -1.41 -13.26 2.92
CA THR A 94 -2.50 -13.93 3.65
C THR A 94 -3.67 -13.01 4.01
N LYS A 95 -3.46 -11.69 4.08
CA LYS A 95 -4.45 -10.73 4.59
C LYS A 95 -4.97 -9.75 3.54
N LEU A 96 -4.24 -9.55 2.45
CA LEU A 96 -4.67 -8.65 1.37
C LEU A 96 -5.48 -9.36 0.28
N ASP A 97 -5.65 -10.68 0.42
CA ASP A 97 -6.53 -11.63 -0.28
C ASP A 97 -7.07 -11.18 -1.66
N PRO A 98 -6.58 -11.76 -2.77
CA PRO A 98 -6.86 -11.30 -4.14
C PRO A 98 -8.15 -11.91 -4.72
N TRP A 99 -9.21 -12.06 -3.93
CA TRP A 99 -10.45 -12.71 -4.41
C TRP A 99 -11.22 -11.90 -5.45
N ASP A 100 -10.70 -10.75 -5.83
CA ASP A 100 -11.33 -9.82 -6.73
C ASP A 100 -10.28 -9.14 -7.59
N VAL A 101 -10.59 -8.99 -8.88
CA VAL A 101 -9.71 -8.44 -9.91
C VAL A 101 -10.06 -6.99 -10.23
N GLU A 102 -11.06 -6.43 -9.57
CA GLU A 102 -11.55 -5.07 -9.81
C GLU A 102 -11.37 -4.19 -8.56
N VAL A 103 -10.92 -2.95 -8.73
CA VAL A 103 -10.83 -1.97 -7.63
C VAL A 103 -11.96 -0.94 -7.73
N ASN A 104 -12.62 -0.67 -6.60
CA ASN A 104 -13.58 0.42 -6.49
C ASN A 104 -12.89 1.69 -5.94
N PHE A 105 -12.54 2.62 -6.82
CA PHE A 105 -11.81 3.83 -6.44
C PHE A 105 -12.61 4.83 -5.61
N GLU A 106 -13.95 4.88 -5.75
CA GLU A 106 -14.80 5.69 -4.87
C GLU A 106 -14.61 5.25 -3.41
N LYS A 107 -14.69 3.94 -3.16
CA LYS A 107 -14.45 3.37 -1.82
C LYS A 107 -13.01 3.56 -1.34
N VAL A 108 -12.02 3.56 -2.23
CA VAL A 108 -10.62 3.92 -1.89
C VAL A 108 -10.56 5.33 -1.33
N LEU A 109 -11.17 6.31 -2.00
CA LEU A 109 -11.18 7.69 -1.51
C LEU A 109 -12.02 7.86 -0.24
N ASP A 110 -13.10 7.10 -0.08
CA ASP A 110 -13.88 7.07 1.15
C ASP A 110 -13.08 6.60 2.36
N LEU A 111 -12.19 5.61 2.19
CA LEU A 111 -11.30 5.17 3.26
C LEU A 111 -10.31 6.26 3.67
N ILE A 112 -9.75 6.98 2.68
CA ILE A 112 -8.85 8.12 2.93
C ILE A 112 -9.60 9.20 3.71
N LEU A 113 -10.78 9.58 3.25
CA LEU A 113 -11.62 10.58 3.91
C LEU A 113 -12.04 10.14 5.32
N LYS A 114 -12.41 8.87 5.48
CA LYS A 114 -12.80 8.29 6.77
C LYS A 114 -11.65 8.34 7.78
N LEU A 115 -10.44 7.95 7.39
CA LEU A 115 -9.27 8.07 8.27
C LEU A 115 -9.03 9.54 8.62
N ALA A 116 -9.07 10.43 7.62
CA ALA A 116 -8.84 11.85 7.80
C ALA A 116 -9.80 12.48 8.82
N VAL A 117 -11.10 12.17 8.70
CA VAL A 117 -12.12 12.64 9.64
C VAL A 117 -11.92 12.03 11.02
N ASN A 118 -11.68 10.71 11.11
CA ASN A 118 -11.53 10.01 12.38
C ASN A 118 -10.30 10.48 13.18
N GLU A 119 -9.19 10.78 12.49
CA GLU A 119 -7.95 11.23 13.11
C GLU A 119 -7.82 12.77 13.14
N ASN A 120 -8.85 13.50 12.70
CA ASN A 120 -8.88 14.96 12.64
C ASN A 120 -7.64 15.55 11.94
N LEU A 121 -7.33 15.00 10.76
CA LEU A 121 -6.12 15.35 10.03
C LEU A 121 -6.20 16.78 9.49
N LYS A 122 -5.07 17.48 9.61
CA LYS A 122 -4.91 18.79 8.96
C LYS A 122 -4.70 18.58 7.46
N SER A 123 -5.08 19.58 6.65
CA SER A 123 -4.83 19.57 5.19
C SER A 123 -3.38 19.20 4.83
N LYS A 124 -2.38 19.66 5.61
CA LYS A 124 -0.97 19.30 5.39
C LYS A 124 -0.63 17.81 5.54
N GLN A 125 -1.48 17.04 6.23
CA GLN A 125 -1.33 15.60 6.46
C GLN A 125 -2.16 14.78 5.46
N MET A 126 -2.96 15.41 4.60
CA MET A 126 -3.79 14.71 3.63
C MET A 126 -2.96 14.09 2.51
N ILE A 127 -3.43 12.96 1.99
CA ILE A 127 -2.87 12.33 0.80
C ILE A 127 -3.11 13.24 -0.42
N GLU A 128 -2.06 13.44 -1.21
CA GLU A 128 -2.10 14.13 -2.51
C GLU A 128 -1.97 13.14 -3.67
N ARG A 129 -1.36 11.96 -3.45
CA ARG A 129 -1.11 10.97 -4.50
C ARG A 129 -1.46 9.56 -4.04
N VAL A 130 -2.27 8.87 -4.83
CA VAL A 130 -2.54 7.44 -4.67
C VAL A 130 -1.81 6.69 -5.77
N TYR A 131 -0.92 5.78 -5.41
CA TYR A 131 -0.23 4.89 -6.35
C TYR A 131 -0.99 3.57 -6.45
N VAL A 132 -1.19 3.09 -7.68
CA VAL A 132 -1.86 1.82 -7.95
C VAL A 132 -0.91 0.99 -8.80
N PHE A 133 -0.46 -0.14 -8.28
CA PHE A 133 0.40 -1.06 -9.02
C PHE A 133 -0.39 -2.33 -9.35
N THR A 134 -0.87 -2.44 -10.58
CA THR A 134 -1.69 -3.58 -11.05
C THR A 134 -1.19 -4.05 -12.43
N PRO A 135 -1.25 -5.35 -12.75
CA PRO A 135 -0.96 -5.83 -14.09
C PRO A 135 -2.11 -5.56 -15.07
N SER A 136 -3.30 -5.18 -14.57
CA SER A 136 -4.48 -4.91 -15.39
C SER A 136 -4.50 -3.48 -15.92
N SER A 137 -4.62 -3.32 -17.24
CA SER A 137 -4.86 -2.01 -17.86
C SER A 137 -6.29 -1.50 -17.65
N GLU A 138 -7.22 -2.36 -17.20
CA GLU A 138 -8.63 -2.01 -17.06
C GLU A 138 -8.89 -1.01 -15.94
N ALA A 139 -7.99 -0.93 -14.95
CA ALA A 139 -8.06 0.06 -13.88
C ALA A 139 -8.18 1.50 -14.40
N TYR A 140 -7.62 1.80 -15.57
CA TYR A 140 -7.67 3.14 -16.17
C TYR A 140 -9.07 3.58 -16.60
N ASN A 141 -9.93 2.62 -17.00
CA ASN A 141 -11.25 2.92 -17.56
C ASN A 141 -12.36 3.01 -16.51
N ARG A 142 -12.03 2.87 -15.22
CA ARG A 142 -13.00 2.75 -14.12
C ARG A 142 -13.18 4.06 -13.33
N TRP A 143 -12.81 5.19 -13.92
CA TRP A 143 -12.92 6.51 -13.32
C TRP A 143 -13.64 7.46 -14.28
N GLU A 144 -14.90 7.76 -14.01
CA GLU A 144 -15.66 8.74 -14.79
C GLU A 144 -15.55 10.15 -14.19
N THR A 145 -15.74 11.18 -15.02
CA THR A 145 -15.68 12.59 -14.59
C THR A 145 -16.72 12.90 -13.50
N SER A 146 -17.89 12.28 -13.55
CA SER A 146 -18.93 12.44 -12.52
C SER A 146 -18.51 11.92 -11.15
N ASP A 147 -17.73 10.84 -11.11
CA ASP A 147 -17.22 10.27 -9.86
C ASP A 147 -16.25 11.24 -9.19
N PHE A 148 -15.42 11.91 -9.99
CA PHE A 148 -14.51 12.95 -9.50
C PHE A 148 -15.25 14.12 -8.86
N GLU A 149 -16.29 14.66 -9.52
CA GLU A 149 -17.06 15.79 -8.97
C GLU A 149 -17.81 15.42 -7.68
N ALA A 150 -18.38 14.21 -7.62
CA ALA A 150 -19.04 13.69 -6.42
C ALA A 150 -18.04 13.59 -5.26
N MET A 151 -16.85 13.06 -5.51
CA MET A 151 -15.80 12.93 -4.51
C MET A 151 -15.25 14.27 -4.06
N GLN A 152 -15.07 15.23 -4.98
CA GLN A 152 -14.69 16.60 -4.61
C GLN A 152 -15.71 17.25 -3.67
N ARG A 153 -17.00 17.05 -3.91
CA ARG A 153 -18.07 17.57 -3.04
C ARG A 153 -17.99 16.94 -1.65
N LYS A 154 -17.84 15.61 -1.59
CA LYS A 154 -17.75 14.85 -0.34
C LYS A 154 -16.56 15.27 0.53
N PHE A 155 -15.40 15.52 -0.10
CA PHE A 155 -14.23 16.04 0.60
C PHE A 155 -14.48 17.45 1.13
N LYS A 156 -14.98 18.38 0.28
CA LYS A 156 -15.30 19.76 0.69
C LYS A 156 -16.31 19.85 1.83
N GLU A 157 -17.31 18.97 1.87
CA GLU A 157 -18.32 18.92 2.93
C GLU A 157 -17.73 18.48 4.29
N LYS A 158 -16.59 17.81 4.30
CA LYS A 158 -15.94 17.26 5.50
C LYS A 158 -14.74 18.07 6.01
N GLY A 159 -14.34 19.13 5.30
CA GLY A 159 -13.28 20.06 5.69
C GLY A 159 -12.11 20.06 4.71
#